data_AF-A0A453NJT4-F1
#
_entry.id   AF-A0A453NJT4-F1
#
_cell.length_a   1.000
_cell.length_b   1.000
_cell.length_c   1.000
_cell.angle_alpha   90.00
_cell.angle_beta   90.00
_cell.angle_gamma   90.00
#
_symmetry.space_group_name_H-M   'P 1'
#
loop_
_entity.id
_entity.type
_entity.pdbx_description
1 polymer ?
#
loop_
_entity_poly.entity_id
_entity_poly.type
_entity_poly.pdbx_seq_one_letter_code
_entity_poly.pdbx_strand_id
1 'polypeptide(L)'
;MVTGESASICKEVSSSVIGGTMNLNGILHIQAAKVGSGTVLSQIISLVETAQMSKAPIQKFADYVAGIFVPIVITLSLLTFCTWFVCGTLGAYPNSWVSETSNCFVFSLMFSISVVVIACPCALGLATPTAVMVATGVGANHGVLVKGGDALERAQNVNYIIFDKTGTLTQGKATVTTTKVFSGMDVGDFLTLVASAEVRQHKLLWNFVYS
;
A
#
# COMPACT_ATOMS: atom_id res chain seq x y z
N MET A 1 20.65 -8.65 4.17
CA MET A 1 19.83 -7.58 3.58
C MET A 1 19.05 -8.02 2.34
N VAL A 2 19.61 -8.80 1.41
CA VAL A 2 18.89 -9.17 0.16
C VAL A 2 18.07 -10.47 0.26
N THR A 3 18.53 -11.48 1.00
CA THR A 3 17.85 -12.80 1.09
C THR A 3 16.95 -12.96 2.31
N GLY A 4 16.90 -11.98 3.21
CA GLY A 4 16.17 -12.09 4.50
C GLY A 4 16.78 -13.06 5.53
N GLU A 5 17.66 -13.96 5.11
CA GLU A 5 18.34 -14.89 6.00
C GLU A 5 19.32 -14.15 6.95
N SER A 6 19.21 -14.42 8.25
CA SER A 6 20.10 -13.87 9.28
C SER A 6 21.50 -14.51 9.25
N ALA A 7 21.62 -15.65 8.59
CA ALA A 7 22.86 -16.41 8.47
C ALA A 7 23.69 -15.96 7.26
N SER A 8 24.88 -15.38 7.49
CA SER A 8 25.95 -15.33 6.49
C SER A 8 26.27 -16.70 5.87
N ILE A 9 26.51 -16.73 4.56
CA ILE A 9 26.74 -17.92 3.74
C ILE A 9 28.20 -17.93 3.29
N CYS A 10 28.90 -19.06 3.43
CA CYS A 10 30.27 -19.21 2.91
C CYS A 10 30.27 -19.16 1.39
N LYS A 11 31.25 -18.43 0.82
CA LYS A 11 31.41 -18.24 -0.62
C LYS A 11 32.80 -18.70 -1.04
N GLU A 12 32.84 -19.64 -1.97
CA GLU A 12 34.06 -20.21 -2.54
C GLU A 12 34.28 -19.73 -3.98
N VAL A 13 35.43 -20.11 -4.55
CA VAL A 13 35.75 -19.86 -5.95
C VAL A 13 34.62 -20.41 -6.83
N SER A 14 34.20 -19.63 -7.84
CA SER A 14 33.03 -19.85 -8.70
C SER A 14 31.64 -19.63 -8.11
N SER A 15 31.51 -19.21 -6.84
CA SER A 15 30.21 -18.87 -6.27
C SER A 15 29.71 -17.48 -6.71
N SER A 16 28.42 -17.37 -7.04
CA SER A 16 27.81 -16.07 -7.36
C SER A 16 27.60 -15.23 -6.10
N VAL A 17 27.94 -13.95 -6.20
CA VAL A 17 27.74 -12.94 -5.15
C VAL A 17 26.76 -11.87 -5.64
N ILE A 18 25.98 -11.32 -4.72
CA ILE A 18 24.96 -10.32 -5.03
C ILE A 18 25.50 -8.95 -4.62
N GLY A 19 25.46 -7.97 -5.52
CA GLY A 19 25.81 -6.59 -5.20
C GLY A 19 24.95 -6.06 -4.05
N GLY A 20 25.58 -5.46 -3.04
CA GLY A 20 24.93 -4.99 -1.81
C GLY A 20 25.01 -5.96 -0.62
N THR A 21 25.64 -7.13 -0.76
CA THR A 21 26.00 -7.97 0.39
C THR A 21 27.29 -7.50 1.04
N MET A 22 27.37 -7.61 2.38
CA MET A 22 28.56 -7.27 3.15
C MET A 22 29.48 -8.49 3.24
N ASN A 23 30.74 -8.33 2.84
CA ASN A 23 31.78 -9.30 3.12
C ASN A 23 32.19 -9.19 4.59
N LEU A 24 32.23 -10.32 5.31
CA LEU A 24 32.59 -10.34 6.73
C LEU A 24 34.08 -10.65 6.91
N ASN A 25 34.53 -11.81 6.44
CA ASN A 25 35.87 -12.33 6.69
C ASN A 25 36.57 -12.67 5.37
N GLY A 26 37.85 -12.28 5.25
CA GLY A 26 38.70 -12.62 4.12
C GLY A 26 38.65 -11.62 2.96
N ILE A 27 39.59 -11.77 2.03
CA ILE A 27 39.68 -10.96 0.81
C ILE A 27 39.07 -11.75 -0.34
N LEU A 28 38.13 -11.13 -1.07
CA LEU A 28 37.46 -11.74 -2.21
C LEU A 28 37.75 -10.92 -3.47
N HIS A 29 38.29 -11.57 -4.49
CA HIS A 29 38.38 -11.01 -5.84
C HIS A 29 37.18 -11.50 -6.64
N ILE A 30 36.36 -10.57 -7.12
CA ILE A 30 35.08 -10.87 -7.76
C ILE A 30 35.10 -10.32 -9.18
N GLN A 31 34.72 -11.14 -10.16
CA GLN A 31 34.48 -10.70 -11.52
C GLN A 31 33.04 -10.17 -11.63
N ALA A 32 32.87 -8.95 -12.15
CA ALA A 32 31.56 -8.34 -12.32
C ALA A 32 30.78 -9.03 -13.46
N ALA A 33 29.79 -9.84 -13.11
CA ALA A 33 28.91 -10.51 -14.08
C ALA A 33 27.76 -9.64 -14.58
N LYS A 34 27.22 -8.76 -13.73
CA LYS A 34 26.13 -7.82 -14.05
C LYS A 34 26.42 -6.47 -13.40
N VAL A 35 26.22 -5.37 -14.13
CA VAL A 35 26.46 -4.00 -13.67
C VAL A 35 25.28 -3.09 -14.02
N GLY A 36 25.11 -1.98 -13.26
CA GLY A 36 24.04 -1.00 -13.48
C GLY A 36 22.64 -1.60 -13.30
N SER A 37 21.78 -1.39 -14.30
CA SER A 37 20.38 -1.85 -14.33
C SER A 37 20.21 -3.37 -14.30
N GLY A 38 21.26 -4.13 -14.64
CA GLY A 38 21.25 -5.59 -14.56
C GLY A 38 21.48 -6.16 -13.14
N THR A 39 21.75 -5.31 -12.15
CA THR A 39 21.99 -5.77 -10.76
C THR A 39 20.70 -6.12 -10.05
N VAL A 40 20.75 -7.08 -9.12
CA VAL A 40 19.60 -7.48 -8.30
C VAL A 40 19.03 -6.30 -7.52
N LEU A 41 19.89 -5.42 -7.00
CA LEU A 41 19.45 -4.22 -6.29
C LEU A 41 18.68 -3.25 -7.20
N SER A 42 19.17 -3.01 -8.43
CA SER A 42 18.48 -2.14 -9.39
C SER A 42 17.13 -2.72 -9.83
N GLN A 43 17.01 -4.05 -9.91
CA GLN A 43 15.74 -4.72 -10.17
C GLN A 43 14.76 -4.55 -9.00
N ILE A 44 15.24 -4.64 -7.75
CA ILE A 44 14.41 -4.36 -6.57
C ILE A 44 13.95 -2.90 -6.56
N ILE A 45 14.85 -1.94 -6.83
CA ILE A 45 14.50 -0.52 -6.90
C ILE A 45 13.44 -0.28 -7.98
N SER A 46 13.64 -0.82 -9.18
CA SER A 46 12.68 -0.69 -10.28
C SER A 46 11.32 -1.33 -9.93
N LEU A 47 11.32 -2.49 -9.27
CA LEU A 47 10.09 -3.15 -8.80
C LEU A 47 9.34 -2.28 -7.77
N VAL A 48 10.07 -1.68 -6.83
CA VAL A 48 9.51 -0.78 -5.81
C VAL A 48 8.98 0.50 -6.44
N GLU A 49 9.73 1.10 -7.37
CA GLU A 49 9.35 2.31 -8.09
C GLU A 49 8.08 2.09 -8.92
N THR A 50 8.01 0.95 -9.64
CA THR A 50 6.84 0.56 -10.42
C THR A 50 5.62 0.33 -9.52
N ALA A 51 5.82 -0.21 -8.31
CA ALA A 51 4.74 -0.37 -7.33
C ALA A 51 4.26 0.97 -6.74
N GLN A 52 5.19 1.91 -6.46
CA GLN A 52 4.88 3.22 -5.88
C GLN A 52 4.18 4.18 -6.86
N MET A 53 4.40 4.03 -8.16
CA MET A 53 3.76 4.84 -9.21
C MET A 53 2.29 4.46 -9.48
N SER A 54 1.75 3.44 -8.79
CA SER A 54 0.35 3.04 -8.94
C SER A 54 -0.58 3.98 -8.16
N LYS A 55 -1.44 4.72 -8.88
CA LYS A 55 -2.48 5.55 -8.28
C LYS A 55 -3.50 4.67 -7.53
N ALA A 56 -3.85 5.08 -6.31
CA ALA A 56 -4.84 4.39 -5.48
C ALA A 56 -6.20 4.24 -6.21
N PRO A 57 -6.83 3.05 -6.15
CA PRO A 57 -8.02 2.72 -6.92
C PRO A 57 -9.26 3.54 -6.53
N ILE A 58 -9.43 3.97 -5.27
CA ILE A 58 -10.60 4.79 -4.87
C ILE A 58 -10.60 6.21 -5.43
N GLN A 59 -9.42 6.79 -5.66
CA GLN A 59 -9.33 8.13 -6.24
C GLN A 59 -9.95 8.11 -7.63
N LYS A 60 -9.77 7.00 -8.37
CA LYS A 60 -10.43 6.76 -9.65
C LYS A 60 -11.94 6.59 -9.53
N PHE A 61 -12.45 6.01 -8.44
CA PHE A 61 -13.90 5.86 -8.23
C PHE A 61 -14.56 7.22 -7.95
N ALA A 62 -13.97 8.04 -7.07
CA ALA A 62 -14.45 9.40 -6.83
C ALA A 62 -14.39 10.26 -8.11
N ASP A 63 -13.29 10.16 -8.86
CA ASP A 63 -13.13 10.85 -10.15
C ASP A 63 -14.14 10.36 -11.20
N TYR A 64 -14.47 9.06 -11.21
CA TYR A 64 -15.47 8.49 -12.10
C TYR A 64 -16.89 8.98 -11.79
N VAL A 65 -17.26 8.99 -10.50
CA VAL A 65 -18.55 9.52 -10.05
C VAL A 65 -18.64 11.01 -10.40
N ALA A 66 -17.59 11.80 -10.14
CA ALA A 66 -17.55 13.21 -10.52
C ALA A 66 -17.65 13.39 -12.06
N GLY A 67 -16.98 12.53 -12.84
CA GLY A 67 -17.01 12.55 -14.30
C GLY A 67 -18.40 12.29 -14.90
N ILE A 68 -19.26 11.55 -14.20
CA ILE A 68 -20.67 11.34 -14.60
C ILE A 68 -21.59 12.41 -14.01
N PHE A 69 -21.34 12.84 -12.76
CA PHE A 69 -22.21 13.75 -12.04
C PHE A 69 -22.19 15.16 -12.64
N VAL A 70 -21.02 15.67 -13.01
CA VAL A 70 -20.84 17.01 -13.59
C VAL A 70 -21.66 17.22 -14.89
N PRO A 71 -21.59 16.34 -15.92
CA PRO A 71 -22.38 16.53 -17.13
C PRO A 71 -23.89 16.42 -16.89
N ILE A 72 -24.33 15.59 -15.94
CA ILE A 72 -25.75 15.50 -15.55
C ILE A 72 -26.24 16.83 -14.97
N VAL A 73 -25.50 17.41 -14.03
CA VAL A 73 -25.85 18.69 -13.39
C VAL A 73 -25.92 19.82 -14.42
N ILE A 74 -24.94 19.90 -15.33
CA ILE A 74 -24.93 20.91 -16.40
C ILE A 74 -26.14 20.73 -17.33
N THR A 75 -26.49 19.49 -17.67
CA THR A 75 -27.66 19.19 -18.52
C THR A 75 -28.97 19.61 -17.82
N LEU A 76 -29.14 19.29 -16.53
CA LEU A 76 -30.32 19.70 -15.75
C LEU A 76 -30.39 21.22 -15.55
N SER A 77 -29.25 21.88 -15.37
CA SER A 77 -29.16 23.34 -15.29
C SER A 77 -29.62 24.00 -16.59
N LEU A 78 -29.16 23.50 -17.75
CA LEU A 78 -29.58 23.97 -19.07
C LEU A 78 -31.07 23.73 -19.30
N LEU A 79 -31.59 22.55 -18.93
CA LEU A 79 -33.03 22.24 -19.03
C LEU A 79 -33.86 23.19 -18.17
N THR A 80 -33.40 23.49 -16.96
CA THR A 80 -34.06 24.44 -16.04
C THR A 80 -34.07 25.83 -16.67
N PHE A 81 -32.93 26.30 -17.19
CA PHE A 81 -32.83 27.57 -17.89
C PHE A 81 -33.79 27.65 -19.10
N CYS A 82 -33.80 26.63 -19.96
CA CYS A 82 -34.68 26.58 -21.13
C CYS A 82 -36.17 26.55 -20.74
N THR A 83 -36.53 25.76 -19.71
CA THR A 83 -37.92 25.63 -19.25
C THR A 83 -38.44 26.97 -18.73
N TRP A 84 -37.66 27.65 -17.88
CA TRP A 84 -38.01 28.97 -17.36
C TRP A 84 -38.00 30.05 -18.45
N PHE A 85 -37.07 29.99 -19.41
CA PHE A 85 -37.03 30.94 -20.52
C PHE A 85 -38.27 30.82 -21.43
N VAL A 86 -38.71 29.59 -21.73
CA VAL A 86 -39.89 29.33 -22.57
C VAL A 86 -41.19 29.73 -21.85
N CYS A 87 -41.36 29.34 -20.58
CA CYS A 87 -42.46 29.85 -19.73
C CYS A 87 -42.45 31.39 -19.65
N GLY A 88 -41.25 31.96 -19.70
CA GLY A 88 -40.94 33.37 -19.96
C GLY A 88 -41.66 34.01 -21.11
N THR A 89 -41.34 33.49 -22.28
CA THR A 89 -41.88 34.00 -23.53
C THR A 89 -43.39 33.78 -23.68
N LEU A 90 -43.96 32.79 -22.97
CA LEU A 90 -45.38 32.43 -23.01
C LEU A 90 -46.26 33.22 -22.01
N GLY A 91 -45.67 34.06 -21.15
CA GLY A 91 -46.43 34.90 -20.21
C GLY A 91 -47.11 34.13 -19.06
N ALA A 92 -46.65 32.92 -18.76
CA ALA A 92 -47.24 32.03 -17.74
C ALA A 92 -46.72 32.31 -16.31
N TYR A 93 -46.24 33.52 -16.03
CA TYR A 93 -45.78 33.87 -14.69
C TYR A 93 -46.91 34.42 -13.83
N PRO A 94 -47.05 33.96 -12.58
CA PRO A 94 -47.81 34.68 -11.58
C PRO A 94 -47.17 36.06 -11.36
N ASN A 95 -47.94 37.14 -11.57
CA ASN A 95 -47.50 38.54 -11.38
C ASN A 95 -46.98 38.84 -9.95
N SER A 96 -47.15 37.93 -9.00
CA SER A 96 -46.63 38.00 -7.64
C SER A 96 -45.15 37.63 -7.48
N TRP A 97 -44.53 36.95 -8.47
CA TRP A 97 -43.15 36.43 -8.36
C TRP A 97 -42.14 37.19 -9.22
N VAL A 98 -42.61 38.09 -10.08
CA VAL A 98 -41.79 38.90 -10.99
C VAL A 98 -41.82 40.33 -10.48
N SER A 99 -40.70 40.81 -9.95
CA SER A 99 -40.51 42.24 -9.69
C SER A 99 -40.51 43.01 -11.00
N GLU A 100 -41.16 44.18 -11.05
CA GLU A 100 -41.38 45.05 -12.23
C GLU A 100 -40.11 45.44 -13.02
N THR A 101 -38.92 45.06 -12.56
CA THR A 101 -37.61 45.43 -13.14
C THR A 101 -36.78 44.22 -13.61
N SER A 102 -37.31 42.99 -13.53
CA SER A 102 -36.55 41.76 -13.81
C SER A 102 -36.81 41.20 -15.21
N ASN A 103 -35.78 41.24 -16.08
CA ASN A 103 -35.83 40.59 -17.39
C ASN A 103 -36.01 39.05 -17.24
N CYS A 104 -36.83 38.42 -18.10
CA CYS A 104 -37.05 36.96 -18.13
C CYS A 104 -35.74 36.14 -18.19
N PHE A 105 -34.73 36.70 -18.86
CA PHE A 105 -33.38 36.13 -18.93
C PHE A 105 -32.68 36.06 -17.57
N VAL A 106 -32.72 37.14 -16.79
CA VAL A 106 -32.05 37.22 -15.47
C VAL A 106 -32.70 36.27 -14.47
N PHE A 107 -34.04 36.17 -14.52
CA PHE A 107 -34.80 35.25 -13.67
C PHE A 107 -34.46 33.78 -13.97
N SER A 108 -34.46 33.38 -15.25
CA SER A 108 -34.11 32.01 -15.68
C SER A 108 -32.65 31.67 -15.35
N LEU A 109 -31.74 32.63 -15.50
CA LEU A 109 -30.32 32.49 -15.15
C LEU A 109 -30.13 32.27 -13.65
N MET A 110 -30.86 32.99 -12.79
CA MET A 110 -30.78 32.80 -11.33
C MET A 110 -31.16 31.37 -10.94
N PHE A 111 -32.28 30.83 -11.45
CA PHE A 111 -32.68 29.45 -11.16
C PHE A 111 -31.65 28.43 -11.68
N SER A 112 -31.09 28.66 -12.87
CA SER A 112 -30.01 27.83 -13.41
C SER A 112 -28.78 27.80 -12.49
N ILE A 113 -28.32 28.98 -12.04
CA ILE A 113 -27.16 29.08 -11.13
C ILE A 113 -27.46 28.42 -9.78
N SER A 114 -28.68 28.59 -9.24
CA SER A 114 -29.09 27.92 -8.00
C SER A 114 -29.01 26.40 -8.10
N VAL A 115 -29.41 25.81 -9.23
CA VAL A 115 -29.31 24.36 -9.48
C VAL A 115 -27.84 23.89 -9.52
N VAL A 116 -26.94 24.68 -10.11
CA VAL A 116 -25.50 24.35 -10.12
C VAL A 116 -24.89 24.45 -8.73
N VAL A 117 -25.22 25.51 -7.98
CA VAL A 117 -24.67 25.75 -6.63
C VAL A 117 -25.12 24.67 -5.65
N ILE A 118 -26.41 24.29 -5.67
CA ILE A 118 -26.93 23.26 -4.77
C ILE A 118 -26.37 21.87 -5.08
N ALA A 119 -25.93 21.63 -6.33
CA ALA A 119 -25.38 20.36 -6.77
C ALA A 119 -23.88 20.20 -6.44
N CYS A 120 -23.20 21.22 -5.91
CA CYS A 120 -21.77 21.15 -5.65
C CYS A 120 -21.43 20.05 -4.63
N PRO A 121 -20.68 18.98 -5.00
CA PRO A 121 -20.48 17.81 -4.15
C PRO A 121 -19.32 18.00 -3.17
N CYS A 122 -19.27 19.12 -2.44
CA CYS A 122 -18.17 19.46 -1.53
C CYS A 122 -17.86 18.36 -0.50
N ALA A 123 -18.90 17.68 -0.01
CA ALA A 123 -18.77 16.59 0.95
C ALA A 123 -18.13 15.32 0.34
N LEU A 124 -18.34 15.06 -0.94
CA LEU A 124 -17.83 13.87 -1.62
C LEU A 124 -16.29 13.86 -1.66
N GLY A 125 -15.69 15.02 -1.94
CA GLY A 125 -14.23 15.16 -2.07
C GLY A 125 -13.46 15.02 -0.75
N LEU A 126 -14.13 15.27 0.39
CA LEU A 126 -13.53 15.18 1.72
C LEU A 126 -13.84 13.87 2.44
N ALA A 127 -14.91 13.16 2.07
CA ALA A 127 -15.31 11.93 2.75
C ALA A 127 -14.19 10.88 2.79
N THR A 128 -13.57 10.59 1.65
CA THR A 128 -12.50 9.58 1.53
C THR A 128 -11.23 9.93 2.33
N PRO A 129 -10.61 11.12 2.20
CA PRO A 129 -9.41 11.45 2.98
C PRO A 129 -9.67 11.51 4.48
N THR A 130 -10.85 11.97 4.92
CA THR A 130 -11.21 11.98 6.35
C THR A 130 -11.36 10.56 6.88
N ALA A 131 -12.02 9.66 6.15
CA ALA A 131 -12.16 8.27 6.55
C ALA A 131 -10.80 7.57 6.67
N VAL A 132 -9.91 7.73 5.69
CA VAL A 132 -8.56 7.14 5.70
C VAL A 132 -7.73 7.73 6.85
N MET A 133 -7.76 9.04 7.08
CA MET A 133 -7.02 9.69 8.16
C MET A 133 -7.45 9.16 9.54
N VAL A 134 -8.75 9.06 9.79
CA VAL A 134 -9.27 8.54 11.07
C VAL A 134 -8.94 7.06 11.23
N ALA A 135 -9.15 6.25 10.19
CA ALA A 135 -8.88 4.81 10.25
C ALA A 135 -7.39 4.49 10.48
N THR A 136 -6.48 5.22 9.83
CA THR A 136 -5.03 5.07 10.06
C THR A 136 -4.65 5.49 11.49
N GLY A 137 -5.25 6.55 12.03
CA GLY A 137 -5.06 6.97 13.43
C GLY A 137 -5.53 5.92 14.43
N VAL A 138 -6.71 5.33 14.21
CA VAL A 138 -7.24 4.24 15.04
C VAL A 138 -6.37 2.98 14.94
N GLY A 139 -5.91 2.63 13.73
CA GLY A 139 -5.00 1.50 13.51
C GLY A 139 -3.66 1.68 14.25
N ALA A 140 -3.10 2.89 14.22
CA ALA A 140 -1.86 3.20 14.93
C ALA A 140 -1.99 3.02 16.45
N ASN A 141 -3.14 3.38 17.04
CA ASN A 141 -3.42 3.15 18.46
C ASN A 141 -3.48 1.65 18.83
N HIS A 142 -3.71 0.77 17.87
CA HIS A 142 -3.71 -0.68 18.05
C HIS A 142 -2.40 -1.35 17.58
N GLY A 143 -1.36 -0.56 17.31
CA GLY A 143 -0.06 -1.08 16.86
C GLY A 143 -0.02 -1.50 15.39
N VAL A 144 -1.06 -1.15 14.60
CA VAL A 144 -1.13 -1.45 13.16
C VAL A 144 -0.81 -0.19 12.37
N LEU A 145 0.40 -0.12 11.82
CA LEU A 145 0.83 1.03 11.02
C LEU A 145 0.49 0.81 9.54
N VAL A 146 -0.58 1.45 9.06
CA VAL A 146 -1.00 1.38 7.66
C VAL A 146 -0.38 2.53 6.86
N LYS A 147 0.41 2.22 5.84
CA LYS A 147 1.03 3.22 4.96
C LYS A 147 0.15 3.50 3.74
N GLY A 148 -0.58 4.62 3.80
CA GLY A 148 -1.44 5.10 2.70
C GLY A 148 -2.85 4.49 2.71
N GLY A 149 -3.79 5.14 1.99
CA GLY A 149 -5.19 4.71 1.93
C GLY A 149 -5.42 3.44 1.10
N ASP A 150 -4.62 3.23 0.05
CA ASP A 150 -4.75 2.07 -0.83
C ASP A 150 -4.52 0.74 -0.09
N ALA A 151 -3.53 0.69 0.80
CA ALA A 151 -3.27 -0.49 1.63
C ALA A 151 -4.47 -0.84 2.54
N LEU A 152 -5.16 0.19 3.07
CA LEU A 152 -6.34 0.01 3.92
C LEU A 152 -7.54 -0.55 3.12
N GLU A 153 -7.71 -0.11 1.88
CA GLU A 153 -8.79 -0.58 1.01
C GLU A 153 -8.53 -1.98 0.46
N ARG A 154 -7.29 -2.26 0.04
CA ARG A 154 -6.91 -3.61 -0.40
C ARG A 154 -7.09 -4.62 0.73
N ALA A 155 -6.79 -4.23 1.96
CA ALA A 155 -6.95 -5.09 3.14
C ALA A 155 -8.40 -5.60 3.30
N GLN A 156 -9.42 -4.82 2.91
CA GLN A 156 -10.82 -5.28 2.92
C GLN A 156 -11.06 -6.46 1.97
N ASN A 157 -10.35 -6.52 0.86
CA ASN A 157 -10.52 -7.53 -0.19
C ASN A 157 -9.47 -8.65 -0.11
N VAL A 158 -8.75 -8.78 1.01
CA VAL A 158 -7.79 -9.87 1.20
C VAL A 158 -8.52 -11.14 1.65
N ASN A 159 -8.45 -12.19 0.83
CA ASN A 159 -9.00 -13.51 1.16
C ASN A 159 -7.98 -14.45 1.79
N TYR A 160 -6.69 -14.25 1.50
CA TYR A 160 -5.62 -15.15 1.91
C TYR A 160 -4.48 -14.37 2.53
N ILE A 161 -4.00 -14.84 3.68
CA ILE A 161 -2.85 -14.26 4.38
C ILE A 161 -1.74 -15.31 4.37
N ILE A 162 -0.63 -14.98 3.73
CA ILE A 162 0.57 -15.83 3.69
C ILE A 162 1.58 -15.21 4.65
N PHE A 163 1.91 -15.95 5.70
CA PHE A 163 2.90 -15.52 6.67
C PHE A 163 4.28 -16.03 6.28
N ASP A 164 5.28 -15.17 6.35
CA ASP A 164 6.66 -15.62 6.35
C ASP A 164 6.98 -16.34 7.67
N LYS A 165 7.77 -17.40 7.63
CA LYS A 165 8.09 -18.17 8.85
C LYS A 165 9.10 -17.41 9.71
N THR A 166 10.18 -16.97 9.09
CA THR A 166 11.34 -16.43 9.81
C THR A 166 11.09 -14.96 10.17
N GLY A 167 11.00 -14.64 11.46
CA GLY A 167 10.79 -13.27 11.93
C GLY A 167 9.35 -12.75 11.90
N THR A 168 8.38 -13.50 11.38
CA THR A 168 6.94 -13.21 11.59
C THR A 168 6.30 -14.23 12.52
N LEU A 169 6.30 -15.52 12.18
CA LEU A 169 5.77 -16.57 13.05
C LEU A 169 6.75 -17.02 14.14
N THR A 170 8.05 -16.81 13.90
CA THR A 170 9.12 -17.22 14.82
C THR A 170 9.71 -16.03 15.55
N GLN A 171 10.20 -16.26 16.78
CA GLN A 171 10.81 -15.22 17.62
C GLN A 171 12.19 -14.73 17.13
N GLY A 172 12.68 -15.22 15.98
CA GLY A 172 14.00 -14.88 15.43
C GLY A 172 15.19 -15.37 16.27
N LYS A 173 14.95 -16.07 17.37
CA LYS A 173 15.96 -16.66 18.24
C LYS A 173 15.85 -18.17 18.18
N ALA A 174 16.91 -18.84 17.73
CA ALA A 174 16.97 -20.29 17.76
C ALA A 174 17.22 -20.75 19.20
N THR A 175 16.40 -21.67 19.70
CA THR A 175 16.53 -22.24 21.05
C THR A 175 16.48 -23.75 20.94
N VAL A 176 17.41 -24.43 21.62
CA VAL A 176 17.43 -25.89 21.68
C VAL A 176 16.25 -26.35 22.55
N THR A 177 15.28 -27.03 21.95
CA THR A 177 14.07 -27.52 22.64
C THR A 177 14.17 -28.97 23.07
N THR A 178 14.98 -29.78 22.39
CA THR A 178 15.08 -31.21 22.67
C THR A 178 16.49 -31.70 22.38
N THR A 179 17.05 -32.45 23.33
CA THR A 179 18.30 -33.18 23.17
C THR A 179 18.00 -34.67 23.35
N LYS A 180 18.36 -35.47 22.34
CA LYS A 180 18.31 -36.92 22.43
C LYS A 180 19.74 -37.44 22.39
N VAL A 181 20.20 -38.04 23.48
CA VAL A 181 21.53 -38.64 23.57
C VAL A 181 21.37 -40.15 23.40
N PHE A 182 22.06 -40.72 22.40
CA PHE A 182 21.97 -42.16 22.09
C PHE A 182 22.87 -43.03 22.98
N SER A 183 23.88 -42.44 23.61
CA SER A 183 24.80 -43.08 24.56
C SER A 183 24.48 -42.62 25.98
N GLY A 184 24.80 -43.44 27.00
CA GLY A 184 24.63 -43.09 28.43
C GLY A 184 25.57 -41.98 28.95
N MET A 185 25.89 -41.01 28.10
CA MET A 185 26.68 -39.82 28.42
C MET A 185 25.80 -38.80 29.12
N ASP A 186 26.36 -38.06 30.08
CA ASP A 186 25.65 -36.99 30.76
C ASP A 186 25.30 -35.85 29.77
N VAL A 187 24.10 -35.29 29.93
CA VAL A 187 23.58 -34.26 29.03
C VAL A 187 24.42 -32.98 29.10
N GLY A 188 25.01 -32.67 30.27
CA GLY A 188 25.86 -31.49 30.45
C GLY A 188 27.17 -31.59 29.69
N ASP A 189 27.84 -32.74 29.75
CA ASP A 189 29.08 -32.98 29.01
C ASP A 189 28.84 -32.99 27.50
N PHE A 190 27.74 -33.60 27.05
CA PHE A 190 27.33 -33.59 25.65
C PHE A 190 27.08 -32.18 25.13
N LEU A 191 26.32 -31.36 25.85
CA LEU A 191 26.04 -29.97 25.46
C LEU A 191 27.31 -29.12 25.43
N THR A 192 28.26 -29.34 26.34
CA THR A 192 29.53 -28.62 26.37
C THR A 192 30.41 -28.99 25.17
N LEU A 193 30.42 -30.26 24.78
CA LEU A 193 31.12 -30.74 23.58
C LEU A 193 30.49 -30.20 22.29
N VAL A 194 29.16 -30.22 22.19
CA VAL A 194 28.45 -29.65 21.03
C VAL A 194 28.66 -28.14 20.97
N ALA A 195 28.53 -27.42 22.08
CA ALA A 195 28.76 -25.98 22.13
C ALA A 195 30.18 -25.61 21.70
N SER A 196 31.21 -26.34 22.17
CA SER A 196 32.59 -26.09 21.78
C SER A 196 32.89 -26.42 20.31
N ALA A 197 32.23 -27.44 19.74
CA ALA A 197 32.30 -27.75 18.31
C ALA A 197 31.61 -26.67 17.44
N GLU A 198 30.44 -26.19 17.88
CA GLU A 198 29.65 -25.14 17.20
C GLU A 198 30.32 -23.76 17.24
N VAL A 199 31.11 -23.44 18.27
CA VAL A 199 31.85 -22.17 18.36
C VAL A 199 32.80 -21.96 17.17
N ARG A 200 33.30 -23.05 16.57
CA ARG A 200 34.21 -23.00 15.41
C ARG A 200 33.51 -23.03 14.06
N GLN A 201 32.34 -23.67 13.98
CA GLN A 201 31.52 -23.69 12.76
C GLN A 201 30.29 -22.81 12.96
N HIS A 202 30.37 -21.57 12.48
CA HIS A 202 29.14 -20.84 12.17
C HIS A 202 28.38 -21.63 11.06
N LYS A 203 27.47 -22.54 11.43
CA LYS A 203 26.17 -22.85 10.80
C LYS A 203 25.84 -24.26 10.30
N LEU A 204 26.75 -25.23 10.18
CA LEU A 204 26.40 -26.44 9.41
C LEU A 204 25.33 -27.35 10.06
N LEU A 205 25.13 -27.32 11.38
CA LEU A 205 24.16 -28.22 12.02
C LEU A 205 22.76 -27.64 12.28
N TRP A 206 22.53 -26.34 12.08
CA TRP A 206 21.18 -25.76 12.24
C TRP A 206 20.19 -26.27 11.18
N ASN A 207 20.67 -26.75 10.02
CA ASN A 207 19.82 -27.39 9.01
C ASN A 207 19.48 -28.86 9.32
N PHE A 208 20.22 -29.53 10.22
CA PHE A 208 19.97 -30.94 10.55
C PHE A 208 18.86 -31.14 11.59
N VAL A 209 18.44 -30.08 12.29
CA VAL A 209 17.40 -30.13 13.33
C VAL A 209 15.99 -29.83 12.77
N TYR A 210 15.86 -29.57 11.45
CA TYR A 210 14.60 -29.18 10.80
C TYR A 210 14.01 -30.23 9.82
N SER A 211 14.40 -31.51 9.90
CA SER A 211 13.65 -32.61 9.25
C SER A 211 12.90 -33.46 10.26
#